data_AF-K9XHQ5-F1
#
_entry.id   AF-K9XHQ5-F1
#
_cell.length_a   1.000
_cell.length_b   1.000
_cell.length_c   1.000
_cell.angle_alpha   90.00
_cell.angle_beta   90.00
_cell.angle_gamma   90.00
#
_symmetry.space_group_name_H-M   'P 1'
#
loop_
_entity.id
_entity.type
_entity.pdbx_description
1 polymer ?
#
loop_
_entity_poly.entity_id
_entity_poly.type
_entity_poly.pdbx_seq_one_letter_code
_entity_poly.pdbx_strand_id
1 'polypeptide(L)'
;MTSANMDVINQSVKAFKQLDIDDRLAAMALIYQDVASAVPAEVGNASEVSGLVAKIQELSPERQVDALRDLLPASRNDQNETTLDPNPSKALTELVSGGNTVPTGEYGSLKTESKLAFWYQLAQKLGNGVVGIPSDYSPSAQVTELLSSLRSLDTEQKLNFLTQIV
;
A
#
# COMPACT_ATOMS: atom_id res chain seq x y z
N MET A 1 -10.49 -21.69 17.87
CA MET A 1 -9.56 -21.39 16.76
C MET A 1 -9.51 -19.91 16.39
N THR A 2 -10.41 -19.07 16.87
CA THR A 2 -10.44 -17.62 16.58
C THR A 2 -9.32 -16.82 17.27
N SER A 3 -8.89 -17.21 18.47
CA SER A 3 -7.86 -16.49 19.24
C SER A 3 -6.47 -16.61 18.61
N ALA A 4 -6.05 -17.82 18.23
CA ALA A 4 -4.75 -18.07 17.60
C ALA A 4 -4.62 -17.33 16.25
N ASN A 5 -5.70 -17.25 15.47
CA ASN A 5 -5.68 -16.55 14.19
C ASN A 5 -5.60 -15.02 14.38
N MET A 6 -6.22 -14.47 15.43
CA MET A 6 -6.05 -13.05 15.78
C MET A 6 -4.63 -12.73 16.21
N ASP A 7 -3.96 -13.62 16.94
CA ASP A 7 -2.54 -13.44 17.28
C ASP A 7 -1.66 -13.44 16.03
N VAL A 8 -1.91 -14.35 15.09
CA VAL A 8 -1.22 -14.38 13.78
C VAL A 8 -1.45 -13.09 12.99
N ILE A 9 -2.69 -12.57 12.95
CA ILE A 9 -3.00 -11.30 12.28
C ILE A 9 -2.24 -10.15 12.94
N ASN A 10 -2.29 -10.03 14.28
CA ASN A 10 -1.61 -8.96 15.00
C ASN A 10 -0.08 -9.01 14.83
N GLN A 11 0.49 -10.22 14.86
CA GLN A 11 1.91 -10.44 14.62
C GLN A 11 2.29 -10.10 13.17
N SER A 12 1.45 -10.49 12.20
CA SER A 12 1.60 -10.14 10.80
C SER A 12 1.55 -8.62 10.58
N VAL A 13 0.60 -7.92 11.23
CA VAL A 13 0.48 -6.45 11.17
C VAL A 13 1.74 -5.80 11.74
N LYS A 14 2.28 -6.35 12.84
CA LYS A 14 3.51 -5.86 13.44
C LYS A 14 4.72 -6.08 12.53
N ALA A 15 4.84 -7.28 11.94
CA ALA A 15 5.90 -7.60 10.99
C ALA A 15 5.82 -6.67 9.76
N PHE A 16 4.62 -6.49 9.19
CA PHE A 16 4.38 -5.54 8.11
C PHE A 16 4.79 -4.12 8.47
N LYS A 17 4.48 -3.69 9.71
CA LYS A 17 4.91 -2.39 10.26
C LYS A 17 6.40 -2.28 10.56
N GLN A 18 7.19 -3.33 10.38
CA GLN A 18 8.65 -3.30 10.51
C GLN A 18 9.38 -3.39 9.16
N LEU A 19 8.68 -3.77 8.09
CA LEU A 19 9.22 -3.84 6.73
C LEU A 19 9.63 -2.46 6.20
N ASP A 20 10.54 -2.43 5.23
CA ASP A 20 10.85 -1.24 4.46
C ASP A 20 9.65 -0.80 3.61
N ILE A 21 9.62 0.46 3.18
CA ILE A 21 8.45 1.01 2.49
C ILE A 21 8.16 0.32 1.14
N ASP A 22 9.22 -0.09 0.44
CA ASP A 22 9.14 -0.86 -0.80
C ASP A 22 8.62 -2.28 -0.54
N ASP A 23 9.14 -2.92 0.51
CA ASP A 23 8.72 -4.25 0.94
C ASP A 23 7.23 -4.28 1.32
N ARG A 24 6.74 -3.22 1.99
CA ARG A 24 5.31 -3.08 2.30
C ARG A 24 4.46 -2.94 1.08
N LEU A 25 4.86 -2.08 0.15
CA LEU A 25 4.09 -1.84 -1.06
C LEU A 25 3.95 -3.13 -1.86
N ALA A 26 5.06 -3.85 -2.03
CA ALA A 26 5.08 -5.13 -2.72
C ALA A 26 4.31 -6.21 -1.96
N ALA A 27 4.52 -6.36 -0.65
CA ALA A 27 3.77 -7.32 0.17
C ALA A 27 2.26 -7.06 0.09
N MET A 28 1.85 -5.80 0.21
CA MET A 28 0.45 -5.40 0.14
C MET A 28 -0.12 -5.69 -1.25
N ALA A 29 0.57 -5.32 -2.33
CA ALA A 29 0.17 -5.64 -3.69
C ALA A 29 -0.01 -7.16 -3.91
N LEU A 30 0.91 -7.99 -3.42
CA LEU A 30 0.82 -9.46 -3.51
C LEU A 30 -0.36 -10.03 -2.71
N ILE A 31 -0.58 -9.53 -1.48
CA ILE A 31 -1.70 -9.95 -0.63
C ILE A 31 -3.02 -9.53 -1.28
N TYR A 32 -3.10 -8.30 -1.78
CA TYR A 32 -4.26 -7.82 -2.53
C TYR A 32 -4.51 -8.67 -3.75
N GLN A 33 -3.50 -9.07 -4.51
CA GLN A 33 -3.70 -9.93 -5.68
C GLN A 33 -4.27 -11.31 -5.30
N ASP A 34 -3.84 -11.87 -4.16
CA ASP A 34 -4.36 -13.13 -3.62
C ASP A 34 -5.80 -13.01 -3.11
N VAL A 35 -6.13 -11.91 -2.40
CA VAL A 35 -7.51 -11.68 -1.95
C VAL A 35 -8.39 -11.06 -3.02
N ALA A 36 -7.84 -10.49 -4.09
CA ALA A 36 -8.62 -9.69 -5.04
C ALA A 36 -9.59 -10.54 -5.84
N SER A 37 -9.24 -11.80 -6.10
CA SER A 37 -10.19 -12.77 -6.67
C SER A 37 -11.36 -13.11 -5.74
N ALA A 38 -11.21 -12.85 -4.44
CA ALA A 38 -12.20 -13.17 -3.41
C ALA A 38 -12.92 -11.94 -2.83
N VAL A 39 -12.41 -10.74 -3.10
CA VAL A 39 -12.99 -9.47 -2.65
C VAL A 39 -13.95 -8.94 -3.71
N PRO A 40 -15.19 -8.56 -3.37
CA PRO A 40 -16.11 -7.93 -4.31
C PRO A 40 -15.53 -6.62 -4.85
N ALA A 41 -15.69 -6.37 -6.16
CA ALA A 41 -15.29 -5.08 -6.76
C ALA A 41 -16.03 -3.86 -6.18
N GLU A 42 -17.06 -4.11 -5.37
CA GLU A 42 -17.90 -3.16 -4.63
C GLU A 42 -17.34 -2.76 -3.25
N VAL A 43 -16.13 -3.19 -2.86
CA VAL A 43 -15.56 -2.77 -1.58
C VAL A 43 -15.34 -1.26 -1.57
N GLY A 44 -16.17 -0.55 -0.80
CA GLY A 44 -16.08 0.88 -0.51
C GLY A 44 -16.61 1.82 -1.60
N ASN A 45 -16.40 3.12 -1.41
CA ASN A 45 -16.78 4.16 -2.37
C ASN A 45 -15.81 4.18 -3.54
N ALA A 46 -15.89 3.19 -4.43
CA ALA A 46 -15.07 3.10 -5.63
C ALA A 46 -15.07 4.42 -6.42
N SER A 47 -16.20 5.13 -6.52
CA SER A 47 -16.27 6.43 -7.19
C SER A 47 -15.43 7.54 -6.54
N GLU A 48 -15.30 7.55 -5.21
CA GLU A 48 -14.48 8.51 -4.46
C GLU A 48 -13.00 8.27 -4.73
N VAL A 49 -12.58 7.01 -4.75
CA VAL A 49 -11.17 6.61 -4.92
C VAL A 49 -10.75 6.45 -6.38
N SER A 50 -11.69 6.24 -7.30
CA SER A 50 -11.40 6.14 -8.74
C SER A 50 -10.78 7.42 -9.26
N GLY A 51 -11.21 8.58 -8.75
CA GLY A 51 -10.59 9.87 -9.06
C GLY A 51 -9.13 9.92 -8.61
N LEU A 52 -8.82 9.45 -7.40
CA LEU A 52 -7.43 9.34 -6.90
C LEU A 52 -6.60 8.36 -7.72
N VAL A 53 -7.12 7.16 -8.00
CA VAL A 53 -6.41 6.14 -8.78
C VAL A 53 -6.15 6.62 -10.21
N ALA A 54 -7.11 7.33 -10.83
CA ALA A 54 -6.92 7.94 -12.14
C ALA A 54 -5.81 9.00 -12.12
N LYS A 55 -5.78 9.88 -11.10
CA LYS A 55 -4.66 10.84 -10.92
C LYS A 55 -3.31 10.13 -10.83
N ILE A 56 -3.24 9.00 -10.11
CA ILE A 56 -2.00 8.20 -10.03
C ILE A 56 -1.66 7.61 -11.40
N GLN A 57 -2.63 7.07 -12.14
CA GLN A 57 -2.39 6.56 -13.49
C GLN A 57 -1.87 7.62 -14.47
N GLU A 58 -2.27 8.88 -14.31
CA GLU A 58 -1.76 10.00 -15.11
C GLU A 58 -0.32 10.38 -14.76
N LEU A 59 0.18 10.01 -13.58
CA LEU A 59 1.58 10.21 -13.19
C LEU A 59 2.51 9.26 -13.94
N SER A 60 3.76 9.69 -14.16
CA SER A 60 4.82 8.82 -14.66
C SER A 60 5.11 7.67 -13.68
N PRO A 61 5.62 6.50 -14.14
CA PRO A 61 5.84 5.33 -13.28
C PRO A 61 6.66 5.63 -12.01
N GLU A 62 7.70 6.46 -12.13
CA GLU A 62 8.54 6.87 -11.00
C GLU A 62 7.73 7.67 -9.96
N ARG A 63 6.94 8.63 -10.43
CA ARG A 63 6.02 9.43 -9.60
C ARG A 63 4.92 8.59 -8.97
N GLN A 64 4.45 7.55 -9.66
CA GLN A 64 3.46 6.63 -9.11
C GLN A 64 4.03 5.93 -7.89
N VAL A 65 5.22 5.33 -7.99
CA VAL A 65 5.86 4.67 -6.84
C VAL A 65 6.05 5.67 -5.69
N ASP A 66 6.57 6.86 -5.97
CA ASP A 66 6.80 7.88 -4.95
C ASP A 66 5.50 8.34 -4.28
N ALA A 67 4.43 8.50 -5.05
CA ALA A 67 3.10 8.79 -4.50
C ALA A 67 2.64 7.67 -3.57
N LEU A 68 2.74 6.40 -4.00
CA LEU A 68 2.31 5.26 -3.21
C LEU A 68 3.12 5.09 -1.92
N ARG A 69 4.44 5.34 -1.98
CA ARG A 69 5.31 5.38 -0.80
C ARG A 69 4.84 6.45 0.19
N ASP A 70 4.48 7.63 -0.30
CA ASP A 70 4.01 8.74 0.54
C ASP A 70 2.64 8.48 1.19
N LEU A 71 1.81 7.64 0.56
CA LEU A 71 0.50 7.21 1.08
C LEU A 71 0.61 6.16 2.19
N LEU A 72 1.68 5.36 2.19
CA LEU A 72 1.94 4.39 3.24
C LEU A 72 2.43 5.12 4.50
N PRO A 73 1.87 4.83 5.69
CA PRO A 73 2.33 5.46 6.92
C PRO A 73 3.81 5.11 7.15
N ALA A 74 4.66 6.13 7.14
CA ALA A 74 6.09 6.01 7.45
C ALA A 74 6.26 5.27 8.78
N SER A 75 7.14 4.28 8.81
CA SER A 75 7.36 3.55 10.05
C SER A 75 8.38 4.23 10.92
N ARG A 76 8.20 4.02 12.23
CA ARG A 76 9.00 4.65 13.27
C ARG A 76 10.52 4.38 13.12
N ASN A 77 10.91 3.40 12.31
CA ASN A 77 12.32 3.10 11.99
C ASN A 77 12.96 4.07 10.98
N ASP A 78 12.16 4.83 10.23
CA ASP A 78 12.63 5.90 9.35
C ASP A 78 12.94 7.20 10.13
N GLN A 79 12.67 7.22 11.45
CA GLN A 79 12.87 8.41 12.30
C GLN A 79 14.31 8.59 12.79
N ASN A 80 15.26 7.79 12.30
CA ASN A 80 16.67 7.89 12.68
C ASN A 80 17.49 8.83 11.80
N GLU A 81 16.83 9.67 10.96
CA GLU A 81 17.47 10.86 10.38
C GLU A 81 16.65 12.13 10.67
N THR A 82 17.25 12.94 11.52
CA THR A 82 17.04 14.36 11.83
C THR A 82 16.19 15.14 10.81
N THR A 83 15.20 15.88 11.32
CA THR A 83 14.75 17.22 10.87
C THR A 83 15.09 17.68 9.45
N LEU A 84 14.05 18.12 8.73
CA LEU A 84 13.98 18.62 7.35
C LEU A 84 13.49 17.52 6.41
N ASP A 85 12.45 17.85 5.60
CA ASP A 85 11.85 16.97 4.59
C ASP A 85 12.85 15.95 4.02
N PRO A 86 12.58 14.63 4.11
CA PRO A 86 13.54 13.58 3.82
C PRO A 86 13.93 13.47 2.33
N ASN A 87 13.50 14.42 1.50
CA ASN A 87 13.69 14.34 0.07
C ASN A 87 13.76 15.76 -0.54
N PRO A 88 14.90 16.47 -0.46
CA PRO A 88 15.08 17.76 -1.15
C PRO A 88 14.84 17.64 -2.67
N SER A 89 15.05 16.44 -3.22
CA SER A 89 14.68 16.07 -4.59
C SER A 89 13.17 16.16 -4.84
N LYS A 90 12.32 15.83 -3.86
CA LYS A 90 10.86 15.86 -3.98
C LYS A 90 10.34 17.30 -3.99
N ALA A 91 10.84 18.17 -3.12
CA ALA A 91 10.51 19.60 -3.15
C ALA A 91 10.94 20.26 -4.47
N LEU A 92 12.14 19.94 -4.96
CA LEU A 92 12.61 20.44 -6.27
C LEU A 92 11.84 19.84 -7.44
N THR A 93 11.46 18.56 -7.37
CA THR A 93 10.62 17.90 -8.38
C THR A 93 9.21 18.49 -8.41
N GLU A 94 8.61 18.77 -7.26
CA GLU A 94 7.30 19.43 -7.16
C GLU A 94 7.34 20.87 -7.68
N LEU A 95 8.44 21.60 -7.45
CA LEU A 95 8.64 22.95 -7.99
C LEU A 95 8.87 22.95 -9.51
N VAL A 96 9.69 22.04 -10.03
CA VAL A 96 10.03 21.96 -11.47
C VAL A 96 8.88 21.41 -12.30
N SER A 97 8.04 20.56 -11.71
CA SER A 97 7.04 19.77 -12.46
C SER A 97 5.64 20.35 -12.45
N GLY A 98 5.46 21.57 -11.95
CA GLY A 98 4.20 22.29 -12.08
C GLY A 98 3.01 21.59 -11.42
N GLY A 99 3.11 21.28 -10.13
CA GLY A 99 1.91 21.11 -9.29
C GLY A 99 1.07 19.85 -9.53
N ASN A 100 1.65 18.73 -9.97
CA ASN A 100 0.96 17.44 -9.82
C ASN A 100 1.09 16.97 -8.37
N THR A 101 0.24 17.52 -7.51
CA THR A 101 0.21 17.24 -6.07
C THR A 101 -0.07 15.76 -5.84
N VAL A 102 0.82 15.06 -5.15
CA VAL A 102 0.55 13.72 -4.63
C VAL A 102 -0.73 13.82 -3.79
N PRO A 103 -1.77 13.00 -4.02
CA PRO A 103 -3.06 13.14 -3.35
C PRO A 103 -3.03 12.58 -1.91
N THR A 104 -1.96 12.87 -1.15
CA THR A 104 -1.78 12.47 0.25
C THR A 104 -2.80 13.12 1.19
N GLY A 105 -3.17 14.37 0.93
CA GLY A 105 -4.22 15.06 1.69
C GLY A 105 -5.62 14.48 1.47
N GLU A 106 -5.95 14.13 0.23
CA GLU A 106 -7.21 13.45 -0.13
C GLU A 106 -7.25 12.05 0.51
N TYR A 107 -6.20 11.25 0.33
CA TYR A 107 -6.11 9.90 0.91
C TYR A 107 -6.11 9.89 2.44
N GLY A 108 -5.40 10.82 3.08
CA GLY A 108 -5.38 10.94 4.54
C GLY A 108 -6.74 11.26 5.14
N SER A 109 -7.62 11.89 4.36
CA SER A 109 -9.01 12.21 4.75
C SER A 109 -9.99 11.06 4.50
N LEU A 110 -9.57 10.01 3.78
CA LEU A 110 -10.41 8.84 3.49
C LEU A 110 -10.62 7.97 4.72
N LYS A 111 -11.82 7.38 4.82
CA LYS A 111 -12.13 6.33 5.79
C LYS A 111 -11.38 5.04 5.44
N THR A 112 -11.17 4.17 6.42
CA THR A 112 -10.51 2.86 6.24
C THR A 112 -11.11 2.05 5.09
N GLU A 113 -12.43 2.05 4.94
CA GLU A 113 -13.14 1.39 3.83
C GLU A 113 -12.76 1.96 2.46
N SER A 114 -12.72 3.28 2.33
CA SER A 114 -12.28 3.95 1.09
C SER A 114 -10.80 3.70 0.84
N LYS A 115 -9.93 3.72 1.85
CA LYS A 115 -8.51 3.38 1.67
C LYS A 115 -8.31 1.95 1.19
N LEU A 116 -9.07 1.01 1.74
CA LEU A 116 -9.06 -0.39 1.32
C LEU A 116 -9.49 -0.50 -0.16
N ALA A 117 -10.55 0.21 -0.55
CA ALA A 117 -11.04 0.30 -1.93
C ALA A 117 -10.00 0.87 -2.89
N PHE A 118 -9.30 1.93 -2.46
CA PHE A 118 -8.24 2.59 -3.22
C PHE A 118 -7.11 1.61 -3.55
N TRP A 119 -6.56 0.92 -2.55
CA TRP A 119 -5.48 -0.05 -2.74
C TRP A 119 -5.93 -1.26 -3.56
N TYR A 120 -7.19 -1.67 -3.42
CA TYR A 120 -7.78 -2.73 -4.23
C TYR A 120 -7.87 -2.34 -5.72
N GLN A 121 -8.35 -1.14 -6.03
CA GLN A 121 -8.39 -0.64 -7.41
C GLN A 121 -6.99 -0.47 -8.00
N LEU A 122 -6.06 0.03 -7.19
CA LEU A 122 -4.67 0.17 -7.59
C LEU A 122 -4.05 -1.20 -7.92
N ALA A 123 -4.25 -2.20 -7.06
CA ALA A 123 -3.75 -3.56 -7.24
C ALA A 123 -4.28 -4.20 -8.53
N GLN A 124 -5.55 -3.99 -8.87
CA GLN A 124 -6.14 -4.47 -10.13
C GLN A 124 -5.53 -3.79 -11.37
N LYS A 125 -4.95 -2.60 -11.20
CA LYS A 125 -4.34 -1.80 -12.26
C LYS A 125 -2.80 -1.92 -12.28
N LEU A 126 -2.20 -2.67 -11.36
CA LEU A 126 -0.77 -3.01 -11.37
C LEU A 126 -0.44 -3.76 -12.67
N GLY A 127 0.53 -3.24 -13.42
CA GLY A 127 0.90 -3.75 -14.74
C GLY A 127 -0.08 -3.41 -15.87
N ASN A 128 -1.21 -2.75 -15.57
CA ASN A 128 -2.23 -2.33 -16.54
C ASN A 128 -2.58 -0.84 -16.37
N GLY A 129 -1.56 0.01 -16.41
CA GLY A 129 -1.66 1.47 -16.26
C GLY A 129 -1.03 2.03 -14.99
N VAL A 130 -0.90 1.21 -13.94
CA VAL A 130 -0.09 1.52 -12.74
C VAL A 130 1.18 0.67 -12.75
N VAL A 131 2.28 1.24 -12.29
CA VAL A 131 3.57 0.56 -12.15
C VAL A 131 3.40 -0.73 -11.34
N GLY A 132 3.71 -1.86 -11.97
CA GLY A 132 3.66 -3.17 -11.32
C GLY A 132 4.85 -3.40 -10.40
N ILE A 133 4.79 -4.47 -9.60
CA ILE A 133 5.99 -4.98 -8.92
C ILE A 133 7.00 -5.37 -9.99
N PRO A 134 8.21 -4.78 -10.01
CA PRO A 134 9.16 -5.04 -11.07
C PRO A 134 9.72 -6.47 -10.91
N SER A 135 9.99 -7.16 -12.01
CA SER A 135 10.30 -8.60 -11.99
C SER A 135 11.66 -8.92 -11.34
N ASP A 136 12.51 -7.91 -11.20
CA ASP A 136 13.79 -7.92 -10.48
C ASP A 136 13.65 -7.62 -8.98
N TYR A 137 12.44 -7.31 -8.50
CA TYR A 137 12.16 -7.16 -7.08
C TYR A 137 12.29 -8.51 -6.36
N SER A 138 13.19 -8.55 -5.37
CA SER A 138 13.38 -9.72 -4.51
C SER A 138 12.75 -9.43 -3.14
N PRO A 139 11.63 -10.09 -2.78
CA PRO A 139 11.04 -9.92 -1.46
C PRO A 139 12.04 -10.34 -0.37
N SER A 140 12.12 -9.56 0.71
CA SER A 140 12.94 -9.92 1.86
C SER A 140 12.43 -11.19 2.55
N ALA A 141 13.28 -11.75 3.42
CA ALA A 141 12.90 -12.89 4.25
C ALA A 141 11.63 -12.59 5.08
N GLN A 142 11.48 -11.35 5.54
CA GLN A 142 10.35 -10.88 6.34
C GLN A 142 9.06 -10.85 5.51
N VAL A 143 9.10 -10.37 4.26
CA VAL A 143 7.95 -10.40 3.34
C VAL A 143 7.54 -11.84 3.05
N THR A 144 8.51 -12.71 2.79
CA THR A 144 8.24 -14.13 2.49
C THR A 144 7.60 -14.85 3.68
N GLU A 145 8.08 -14.58 4.89
CA GLU A 145 7.53 -15.13 6.13
C GLU A 145 6.10 -14.61 6.36
N LEU A 146 5.88 -13.30 6.20
CA LEU A 146 4.55 -12.68 6.29
C LEU A 146 3.55 -13.32 5.31
N LEU A 147 3.92 -13.44 4.03
CA LEU A 147 3.07 -14.06 3.02
C LEU A 147 2.77 -15.53 3.36
N SER A 148 3.76 -16.26 3.89
CA SER A 148 3.58 -17.65 4.32
C SER A 148 2.60 -17.76 5.49
N SER A 149 2.70 -16.88 6.48
CA SER A 149 1.73 -16.78 7.58
C SER A 149 0.33 -16.46 7.06
N LEU A 150 0.20 -15.47 6.18
CA LEU A 150 -1.08 -15.06 5.62
C LEU A 150 -1.70 -16.14 4.71
N ARG A 151 -0.90 -16.95 4.00
CA ARG A 151 -1.41 -18.08 3.20
C ARG A 151 -2.12 -19.14 4.02
N SER A 152 -1.78 -19.28 5.30
CA SER A 152 -2.47 -20.18 6.22
C SER A 152 -3.80 -19.63 6.75
N LEU A 153 -4.07 -18.34 6.53
CA LEU A 153 -5.30 -17.67 6.96
C LEU A 153 -6.40 -17.76 5.89
N ASP A 154 -7.65 -17.68 6.35
CA ASP A 154 -8.84 -17.62 5.50
C ASP A 154 -9.02 -16.22 4.89
N THR A 155 -9.83 -16.10 3.83
CA THR A 155 -10.11 -14.82 3.15
C THR A 155 -10.58 -13.73 4.10
N GLU A 156 -11.50 -14.03 5.03
CA GLU A 156 -11.99 -13.06 6.02
C GLU A 156 -10.88 -12.54 6.93
N GLN A 157 -9.93 -13.40 7.32
CA GLN A 157 -8.81 -13.04 8.17
C GLN A 157 -7.78 -12.19 7.42
N LYS A 158 -7.52 -12.51 6.14
CA LYS A 158 -6.68 -11.68 5.25
C LYS A 158 -7.31 -10.29 5.04
N LEU A 159 -8.63 -10.22 4.89
CA LEU A 159 -9.35 -8.94 4.79
C LEU A 159 -9.25 -8.11 6.07
N ASN A 160 -9.38 -8.76 7.23
CA ASN A 160 -9.18 -8.10 8.54
C ASN A 160 -7.74 -7.58 8.68
N PHE A 161 -6.74 -8.36 8.26
CA PHE A 161 -5.36 -7.91 8.20
C PHE A 161 -5.19 -6.67 7.31
N LEU A 162 -5.72 -6.68 6.09
CA LEU A 162 -5.64 -5.54 5.16
C LEU A 162 -6.29 -4.29 5.75
N THR A 163 -7.44 -4.44 6.40
CA THR A 163 -8.15 -3.34 7.06
C THR A 163 -7.34 -2.72 8.21
N GLN A 164 -6.47 -3.50 8.87
CA GLN A 164 -5.63 -3.00 9.97
C GLN A 164 -4.34 -2.30 9.52
N ILE A 165 -3.89 -2.50 8.28
CA ILE A 165 -2.66 -1.90 7.77
C ILE A 165 -2.89 -0.58 7.02
N VAL A 166 -4.13 -0.28 6.60
CA VAL A 166 -4.52 0.93 5.83
C VAL A 166 -4.99 2.10 6.70
#